data_AF-A0A1G3XU46-F1
#
_entry.id   AF-A0A1G3XU46-F1
#
_cell.length_a   1.000
_cell.length_b   1.000
_cell.length_c   1.000
_cell.angle_alpha   90.00
_cell.angle_beta   90.00
_cell.angle_gamma   90.00
#
_symmetry.space_group_name_H-M   'P 1'
#
loop_
_entity.id
_entity.type
_entity.pdbx_description
1 polymer ?
#
loop_
_entity_poly.entity_id
_entity_poly.type
_entity_poly.pdbx_seq_one_letter_code
_entity_poly.pdbx_strand_id
1 'polypeptide(L)'
;MGHSREDAISLSDFDISETGEIIRCPEGKTPTKIKMKKDRYNVAFNSEDCINCPKNTICPTRQGKKRHYLRYTDKQLRTASRRIKEDEPEFKERYRYRSGIEATNSFYNTLTGVKYLRVRGLKAVRFCVVLKAIGVNIFRATAVRRAVSDNKIVTEGIEPALDNTISVFRGQFRNISNRLRQIWGHMSADHEFRLKLAA
;
A
#
# COMPACT_ATOMS: atom_id res chain seq x y z
N MET A 1 -4.32 3.69 6.57
CA MET A 1 -3.86 4.35 7.81
C MET A 1 -2.71 5.26 7.41
N GLY A 2 -2.74 6.57 7.73
CA GLY A 2 -1.67 7.47 7.30
C GLY A 2 -0.35 7.10 7.97
N HIS A 3 0.68 6.83 7.17
CA HIS A 3 2.05 6.68 7.64
C HIS A 3 2.46 7.97 8.39
N SER A 4 3.01 7.83 9.59
CA SER A 4 3.84 8.90 10.16
C SER A 4 4.99 9.14 9.19
N ARG A 5 5.34 10.41 8.96
CA ARG A 5 6.56 10.73 8.21
C ARG A 5 7.73 10.18 9.03
N GLU A 6 8.59 9.38 8.42
CA GLU A 6 9.72 8.72 9.08
C GLU A 6 10.65 9.73 9.79
N ASP A 7 10.63 10.99 9.33
CA ASP A 7 11.47 12.06 9.85
C ASP A 7 10.82 12.94 10.94
N ALA A 8 9.56 12.69 11.33
CA ALA A 8 8.83 13.55 12.26
C ALA A 8 8.50 12.81 13.56
N ILE A 9 8.92 13.39 14.69
CA ILE A 9 8.57 12.88 16.03
C ILE A 9 7.06 12.95 16.19
N SER A 10 6.48 11.83 16.58
CA SER A 10 5.05 11.63 16.76
C SER A 10 4.70 11.54 18.25
N LEU A 11 3.41 11.54 18.56
CA LEU A 11 2.94 11.32 19.94
C LEU A 11 3.29 9.92 20.48
N SER A 12 3.64 8.97 19.61
CA SER A 12 4.06 7.62 20.00
C SER A 12 5.45 7.59 20.61
N ASP A 13 6.26 8.63 20.40
CA ASP A 13 7.66 8.71 20.86
C ASP A 13 7.79 9.39 22.24
N PHE A 14 6.68 9.75 22.88
CA PHE A 14 6.65 10.36 24.20
C PHE A 14 6.24 9.33 25.25
N ASP A 15 6.83 9.40 26.44
CA ASP A 15 6.43 8.57 27.57
C ASP A 15 5.12 9.09 28.14
N ILE A 16 4.09 8.23 28.17
CA ILE A 16 2.74 8.57 28.59
C ILE A 16 2.40 7.77 29.85
N SER A 17 1.78 8.42 30.84
CA SER A 17 1.23 7.78 32.05
C SER A 17 -0.01 6.95 31.75
N GLU A 18 -0.42 6.09 32.69
CA GLU A 18 -1.68 5.36 32.60
C GLU A 18 -2.91 6.28 32.48
N THR A 19 -2.81 7.51 33.01
CA THR A 19 -3.84 8.55 32.93
C THR A 19 -3.85 9.33 31.61
N GLY A 20 -2.89 9.07 30.70
CA GLY A 20 -2.79 9.73 29.39
C GLY A 20 -2.01 11.05 29.40
N GLU A 21 -1.29 11.33 30.48
CA GLU A 21 -0.44 12.51 30.62
C GLU A 21 0.99 12.20 30.15
N ILE A 22 1.61 13.10 29.41
CA ILE A 22 3.00 12.94 29.00
C ILE A 22 3.90 13.16 30.21
N ILE A 23 4.76 12.19 30.53
CA ILE A 23 5.71 12.22 31.63
C ILE A 23 7.06 12.78 31.13
N ARG A 24 7.52 12.33 29.96
CA ARG A 24 8.82 12.70 29.38
C ARG A 24 8.75 12.86 27.87
N CYS A 25 9.58 13.77 27.35
CA CYS A 25 9.84 13.85 25.92
C CYS A 25 10.89 12.80 25.50
N PRO A 26 11.07 12.51 24.20
CA PRO A 26 12.10 11.59 23.70
C PRO A 26 13.55 11.99 24.05
N GLU A 27 13.75 13.21 24.54
CA GLU A 27 15.04 13.71 25.05
C GLU A 27 15.11 13.68 26.59
N GLY A 28 14.16 13.04 27.25
CA GLY A 28 14.11 12.85 28.71
C GLY A 28 13.61 14.06 29.52
N LYS A 29 13.25 15.19 28.90
CA LYS A 29 12.79 16.39 29.60
C LYS A 29 11.36 16.25 30.11
N THR A 30 11.12 16.69 31.34
CA THR A 30 9.80 16.67 31.97
C THR A 30 9.00 17.94 31.64
N PRO A 31 7.68 17.83 31.48
CA PRO A 31 6.84 18.99 31.24
C PRO A 31 6.70 19.84 32.51
N THR A 32 6.71 21.15 32.34
CA THR A 32 6.60 22.10 33.45
C THR A 32 5.15 22.30 33.89
N LYS A 33 4.19 22.23 32.96
CA LYS A 33 2.75 22.34 33.26
C LYS A 33 1.95 21.45 32.32
N ILE A 34 1.00 20.72 32.87
CA ILE A 34 0.00 19.96 32.13
C ILE A 34 -1.36 20.57 32.47
N LYS A 35 -2.16 20.86 31.43
CA LYS A 35 -3.54 21.33 31.60
C LYS A 35 -4.45 20.60 30.64
N MET A 36 -5.46 19.94 31.18
CA MET A 36 -6.57 19.41 30.40
C MET A 36 -7.67 20.46 30.29
N LYS A 37 -8.14 20.75 29.07
CA LYS A 37 -9.32 21.60 28.84
C LYS A 37 -10.27 20.85 27.93
N LYS A 38 -11.43 20.45 28.48
CA LYS A 38 -12.38 19.56 27.81
C LYS A 38 -11.68 18.26 27.39
N ASP A 39 -11.50 18.05 26.09
CA ASP A 39 -10.92 16.84 25.46
C ASP A 39 -9.52 17.11 24.85
N ARG A 40 -8.82 18.15 25.35
CA ARG A 40 -7.49 18.52 24.85
C ARG A 40 -6.51 18.71 25.98
N TYR A 41 -5.40 17.99 25.91
CA TYR A 41 -4.24 18.20 26.75
C TYR A 41 -3.37 19.29 26.15
N ASN A 42 -2.97 20.23 27.01
CA ASN A 42 -1.97 21.23 26.72
C ASN A 42 -0.79 21.00 27.67
N VAL A 43 0.26 20.40 27.13
CA VAL A 43 1.50 20.15 27.85
C VAL A 43 2.47 21.27 27.50
N ALA A 44 3.06 21.90 28.51
CA ALA A 44 3.98 23.02 28.35
C ALA A 44 5.38 22.63 28.84
N PHE A 45 6.35 22.72 27.95
CA PHE A 45 7.78 22.54 28.20
C PHE A 45 8.48 23.90 28.34
N ASN A 46 9.64 23.89 29.01
CA ASN A 46 10.48 25.08 29.11
C ASN A 46 11.00 25.47 27.71
N SER A 47 10.99 26.76 27.40
CA SER A 47 11.39 27.24 26.07
C SER A 47 12.89 27.16 25.84
N GLU A 48 13.71 27.46 26.84
CA GLU A 48 15.19 27.39 26.72
C GLU A 48 15.62 25.96 26.35
N ASP A 49 14.96 25.00 27.01
CA ASP A 49 15.16 23.58 26.77
C ASP A 49 14.77 23.11 25.37
N CYS A 50 13.67 23.63 24.82
CA CYS A 50 13.21 23.25 23.49
C CYS A 50 13.95 23.99 22.38
N ILE A 51 14.35 25.25 22.59
CA ILE A 51 15.10 26.04 21.61
C ILE A 51 16.46 25.42 21.35
N ASN A 52 17.16 25.00 22.42
CA ASN A 52 18.47 24.36 22.33
C ASN A 52 18.39 22.85 22.00
N CYS A 53 17.20 22.32 21.70
CA CYS A 53 17.04 20.90 21.41
C CYS A 53 17.44 20.60 19.95
N PRO A 54 18.29 19.58 19.70
CA PRO A 54 18.68 19.22 18.33
C PRO A 54 17.49 18.77 17.47
N LYS A 55 16.43 18.26 18.10
CA LYS A 55 15.24 17.73 17.45
C LYS A 55 14.12 18.77 17.30
N ASN A 56 14.36 20.06 17.59
CA ASN A 56 13.32 21.10 17.55
C ASN A 56 12.62 21.19 16.19
N THR A 57 13.38 21.08 15.09
CA THR A 57 12.86 21.14 13.71
C THR A 57 11.84 20.05 13.39
N ILE A 58 12.00 18.86 13.98
CA ILE A 58 11.15 17.68 13.76
C ILE A 58 10.16 17.42 14.91
N CYS A 59 10.20 18.25 15.96
CA CYS A 59 9.39 18.08 17.16
C CYS A 59 7.95 18.58 16.93
N PRO A 60 6.91 17.86 17.42
CA PRO A 60 5.53 18.30 17.29
C PRO A 60 5.18 19.48 18.21
N THR A 61 6.07 19.87 19.13
CA THR A 61 5.87 21.02 20.01
C THR A 61 5.89 22.33 19.22
N ARG A 62 5.02 23.27 19.60
CA ARG A 62 4.95 24.60 18.97
C ARG A 62 5.40 25.67 19.95
N GLN A 63 6.27 26.57 19.50
CA GLN A 63 6.67 27.73 20.28
C GLN A 63 5.46 28.64 20.55
N GLY A 64 5.24 28.98 21.81
CA GLY A 64 4.29 30.01 22.23
C GLY A 64 5.01 31.18 22.91
N LYS A 65 4.24 32.15 23.43
CA LYS A 65 4.79 33.40 23.99
C LYS A 65 5.76 33.19 25.17
N LYS A 66 5.54 32.16 25.99
CA LYS A 66 6.35 31.90 27.21
C LYS A 66 6.98 30.51 27.23
N ARG A 67 6.40 29.54 26.52
CA ARG A 67 6.70 28.11 26.63
C ARG A 67 6.49 27.43 25.28
N HIS A 68 7.05 26.24 25.11
CA HIS A 68 6.71 25.36 24.00
C HIS A 68 5.55 24.44 24.39
N TYR A 69 4.58 24.30 23.51
CA TYR A 69 3.34 23.58 23.80
C TYR A 69 3.18 22.37 22.90
N LEU A 70 2.91 21.22 23.51
CA LEU A 70 2.40 20.03 22.85
C LEU A 70 0.90 19.93 23.14
N ARG A 71 0.11 19.78 22.07
CA ARG A 71 -1.34 19.69 22.16
C ARG A 71 -1.81 18.38 21.55
N TYR A 72 -2.58 17.61 22.29
CA TYR A 72 -3.18 16.38 21.80
C TYR A 72 -4.55 16.13 22.41
N THR A 73 -5.31 15.25 21.76
CA THR A 73 -6.63 14.75 22.19
C THR A 73 -6.53 13.30 22.64
N ASP A 74 -7.51 12.83 23.40
CA ASP A 74 -7.60 11.40 23.76
C ASP A 74 -7.62 10.50 22.52
N LYS A 75 -8.31 10.93 21.46
CA LYS A 75 -8.36 10.19 20.19
C LYS A 75 -6.96 10.04 19.57
N GLN A 76 -6.17 11.12 19.57
CA GLN A 76 -4.80 11.08 19.05
C GLN A 76 -3.91 10.19 19.91
N LEU A 77 -4.07 10.24 21.24
CA LEU A 77 -3.34 9.37 22.15
C LEU A 77 -3.65 7.89 21.90
N ARG A 78 -4.94 7.51 21.83
CA ARG A 78 -5.37 6.13 21.51
C ARG A 78 -4.82 5.66 20.16
N THR A 79 -4.77 6.55 19.17
CA THR A 79 -4.21 6.23 17.86
C THR A 79 -2.70 6.01 17.93
N ALA A 80 -1.99 6.84 18.68
CA ALA A 80 -0.55 6.71 18.91
C ALA A 80 -0.20 5.41 19.63
N SER A 81 -0.93 5.08 20.71
CA SER A 81 -0.76 3.81 21.43
C SER A 81 -1.07 2.60 20.55
N ARG A 82 -2.08 2.71 19.67
CA ARG A 82 -2.38 1.65 18.71
C ARG A 82 -1.25 1.47 17.71
N ARG A 83 -0.64 2.55 17.20
CA ARG A 83 0.52 2.47 16.29
C ARG A 83 1.69 1.74 16.92
N ILE A 84 2.01 2.02 18.18
CA ILE A 84 3.09 1.32 18.91
C ILE A 84 2.82 -0.20 18.90
N LYS A 85 1.58 -0.61 19.17
CA LYS A 85 1.17 -2.03 19.12
C LYS A 85 1.19 -2.60 17.69
N GLU A 86 0.75 -1.82 16.70
CA GLU A 86 0.78 -2.23 15.29
C GLU A 86 2.21 -2.39 14.77
N ASP A 87 3.17 -1.66 15.34
CA ASP A 87 4.57 -1.73 14.96
C ASP A 87 5.34 -2.92 15.54
N GLU A 88 4.78 -3.56 16.56
CA GLU A 88 5.33 -4.75 17.20
C GLU A 88 5.48 -5.91 16.19
N PRO A 89 6.61 -6.65 16.20
CA PRO A 89 6.85 -7.73 15.25
C PRO A 89 5.79 -8.84 15.35
N GLU A 90 5.30 -9.17 16.55
CA GLU A 90 4.25 -10.17 16.73
C GLU A 90 2.92 -9.73 16.09
N PHE A 91 2.58 -8.44 16.20
CA PHE A 91 1.40 -7.89 15.54
C PHE A 91 1.56 -7.96 14.03
N LYS A 92 2.71 -7.53 13.49
CA LYS A 92 3.01 -7.56 12.05
C LYS A 92 2.93 -8.97 11.49
N GLU A 93 3.51 -9.95 12.19
CA GLU A 93 3.50 -11.35 11.78
C GLU A 93 2.08 -11.93 11.71
N ARG A 94 1.23 -11.61 12.69
CA ARG A 94 -0.19 -12.02 12.63
C ARG A 94 -0.96 -11.27 11.55
N TYR A 95 -0.72 -9.97 11.39
CA TYR A 95 -1.49 -9.10 10.50
C TYR A 95 -1.10 -9.26 9.02
N ARG A 96 0.08 -9.82 8.71
CA ARG A 96 0.59 -9.96 7.32
C ARG A 96 -0.34 -10.75 6.39
N TYR A 97 -1.08 -11.73 6.91
CA TYR A 97 -2.01 -12.51 6.10
C TYR A 97 -3.21 -11.68 5.64
N ARG A 98 -3.73 -10.84 6.54
CA ARG A 98 -4.83 -9.94 6.22
C ARG A 98 -4.40 -8.89 5.19
N SER A 99 -3.24 -8.26 5.41
CA SER A 99 -2.70 -7.30 4.44
C SER A 99 -2.41 -7.96 3.09
N GLY A 100 -1.98 -9.22 3.08
CA GLY A 100 -1.79 -10.00 1.85
C GLY A 100 -3.07 -10.23 1.04
N ILE A 101 -4.21 -10.48 1.71
CA ILE A 101 -5.52 -10.60 1.04
C ILE A 101 -5.97 -9.25 0.47
N GLU A 102 -5.84 -8.18 1.25
CA GLU A 102 -6.20 -6.82 0.82
C GLU A 102 -5.37 -6.38 -0.39
N ALA A 103 -4.06 -6.63 -0.35
CA ALA A 103 -3.14 -6.37 -1.47
C ALA A 103 -3.51 -7.21 -2.70
N THR A 104 -3.89 -8.48 -2.51
CA THR A 104 -4.35 -9.35 -3.59
C THR A 104 -5.59 -8.80 -4.29
N ASN A 105 -6.59 -8.37 -3.52
CA ASN A 105 -7.83 -7.81 -4.08
C ASN A 105 -7.60 -6.46 -4.75
N SER A 106 -6.74 -5.62 -4.16
CA SER A 106 -6.35 -4.33 -4.76
C SER A 106 -5.64 -4.54 -6.10
N PHE A 107 -4.62 -5.41 -6.13
CA PHE A 107 -3.89 -5.77 -7.36
C PHE A 107 -4.82 -6.37 -8.41
N TYR A 108 -5.69 -7.30 -8.01
CA TYR A 108 -6.69 -7.90 -8.87
C TYR A 108 -7.60 -6.85 -9.51
N ASN A 109 -8.11 -5.91 -8.72
CA ASN A 109 -8.95 -4.83 -9.24
C ASN A 109 -8.18 -3.89 -10.16
N THR A 110 -7.01 -3.41 -9.76
CA THR A 110 -6.21 -2.44 -10.52
C THR A 110 -5.73 -3.02 -11.85
N LEU A 111 -5.27 -4.27 -11.85
CA LEU A 111 -4.74 -4.91 -13.06
C LEU A 111 -5.85 -5.29 -14.04
N THR A 112 -6.99 -5.78 -13.52
CA THR A 112 -8.01 -6.42 -14.37
C THR A 112 -9.26 -5.57 -14.57
N GLY A 113 -9.46 -4.50 -13.79
CA GLY A 113 -10.67 -3.69 -13.82
C GLY A 113 -11.93 -4.48 -13.44
N VAL A 114 -11.81 -5.47 -12.53
CA VAL A 114 -12.92 -6.39 -12.20
C VAL A 114 -14.20 -5.68 -11.73
N LYS A 115 -14.11 -4.47 -11.16
CA LYS A 115 -15.27 -3.68 -10.75
C LYS A 115 -16.16 -3.23 -11.92
N TYR A 116 -15.64 -3.20 -13.14
CA TYR A 116 -16.33 -2.68 -14.32
C TYR A 116 -16.30 -3.71 -15.46
N LEU A 117 -17.15 -4.74 -15.35
CA LEU A 117 -17.26 -5.80 -16.36
C LEU A 117 -18.25 -5.42 -17.48
N ARG A 118 -17.90 -5.78 -18.72
CA ARG A 118 -18.76 -5.58 -19.91
C ARG A 118 -19.80 -6.69 -20.12
N VAL A 119 -19.93 -7.63 -19.19
CA VAL A 119 -20.87 -8.76 -19.25
C VAL A 119 -22.02 -8.54 -18.28
N ARG A 120 -23.19 -9.07 -18.60
CA ARG A 120 -24.39 -9.06 -17.75
C ARG A 120 -24.78 -10.48 -17.33
N GLY A 121 -25.38 -10.62 -16.16
CA GLY A 121 -25.84 -11.90 -15.61
C GLY A 121 -24.78 -12.63 -14.77
N LEU A 122 -25.21 -13.22 -13.65
CA LEU A 122 -24.32 -13.77 -12.61
C LEU A 122 -23.38 -14.88 -13.12
N LYS A 123 -23.86 -15.75 -14.02
CA LYS A 123 -23.06 -16.85 -14.60
C LYS A 123 -21.88 -16.30 -15.41
N ALA A 124 -22.14 -15.34 -16.30
CA ALA A 124 -21.11 -14.71 -17.14
C ALA A 124 -20.14 -13.87 -16.31
N VAL A 125 -20.65 -13.13 -15.32
CA VAL A 125 -19.84 -12.38 -14.35
C VAL A 125 -18.90 -13.32 -13.61
N ARG A 126 -19.41 -14.41 -13.02
CA ARG A 126 -18.59 -15.40 -12.30
C ARG A 126 -17.48 -15.96 -13.17
N PHE A 127 -17.80 -16.35 -14.41
CA PHE A 127 -16.79 -16.86 -15.34
C PHE A 127 -15.70 -15.82 -15.63
N CYS A 128 -16.08 -14.57 -15.92
CA CYS A 128 -15.13 -13.48 -16.18
C CYS A 128 -14.23 -13.18 -14.97
N VAL A 129 -14.81 -13.14 -13.77
CA VAL A 129 -14.09 -12.92 -12.50
C VAL A 129 -13.03 -14.01 -12.30
N VAL A 130 -13.41 -15.28 -12.46
CA VAL A 130 -12.50 -16.44 -12.33
C VAL A 130 -11.34 -16.35 -13.32
N LEU A 131 -11.62 -16.06 -14.61
CA LEU A 131 -10.57 -15.91 -15.62
C LEU A 131 -9.59 -14.79 -15.29
N LYS A 132 -10.10 -13.63 -14.83
CA LYS A 132 -9.26 -12.52 -14.41
C LYS A 132 -8.38 -12.90 -13.21
N ALA A 133 -8.90 -13.68 -12.26
CA ALA A 133 -8.15 -14.15 -11.10
C ALA A 133 -7.04 -15.15 -11.50
N ILE A 134 -7.34 -16.05 -12.44
CA ILE A 134 -6.34 -16.94 -13.05
C ILE A 134 -5.24 -16.11 -13.72
N GLY A 135 -5.61 -15.05 -14.46
CA GLY A 135 -4.66 -14.12 -15.06
C GLY A 135 -3.69 -13.52 -14.05
N VAL A 136 -4.19 -13.05 -12.89
CA VAL A 136 -3.35 -12.56 -11.79
C VAL A 136 -2.34 -13.61 -11.31
N ASN A 137 -2.77 -14.87 -11.16
CA ASN A 137 -1.87 -15.95 -10.76
C ASN A 137 -0.77 -16.21 -11.79
N ILE A 138 -1.07 -16.11 -13.08
CA ILE A 138 -0.08 -16.21 -14.15
C ILE A 138 0.94 -15.07 -14.03
N PHE A 139 0.50 -13.82 -13.87
CA PHE A 139 1.41 -12.68 -13.67
C PHE A 139 2.34 -12.88 -12.46
N ARG A 140 1.79 -13.36 -11.34
CA ARG A 140 2.58 -13.67 -10.14
C ARG A 140 3.62 -14.77 -10.41
N ALA A 141 3.23 -15.86 -11.04
CA ALA A 141 4.14 -16.94 -11.40
C ALA A 141 5.26 -16.45 -12.33
N THR A 142 4.94 -15.58 -13.29
CA THR A 142 5.97 -15.00 -14.17
C THR A 142 6.92 -14.08 -13.43
N ALA A 143 6.45 -13.28 -12.48
CA ALA A 143 7.29 -12.40 -11.67
C ALA A 143 8.27 -13.21 -10.79
N VAL A 144 7.77 -14.27 -10.15
CA VAL A 144 8.62 -15.19 -9.36
C VAL A 144 9.64 -15.88 -10.26
N ARG A 145 9.22 -16.38 -11.43
CA ARG A 145 10.13 -17.02 -12.37
C ARG A 145 11.25 -16.08 -12.81
N ARG A 146 10.93 -14.82 -13.12
CA ARG A 146 11.93 -13.80 -13.47
C ARG A 146 12.90 -13.55 -12.32
N ALA A 147 12.41 -13.31 -11.10
CA ALA A 147 13.28 -13.11 -9.93
C ALA A 147 14.19 -14.30 -9.65
N VAL A 148 13.71 -15.53 -9.81
CA VAL A 148 14.53 -16.75 -9.68
C VAL A 148 15.56 -16.84 -10.80
N SER A 149 15.18 -16.55 -12.05
CA SER A 149 16.10 -16.52 -13.18
C SER A 149 17.17 -15.44 -13.03
N ASP A 150 16.81 -14.24 -12.58
CA ASP A 150 17.72 -13.13 -12.36
C ASP A 150 18.72 -13.46 -11.24
N ASN A 151 18.25 -14.07 -10.14
CA ASN A 151 19.13 -14.57 -9.09
C ASN A 151 20.07 -15.68 -9.58
N LYS A 152 19.59 -16.57 -10.47
CA LYS A 152 20.43 -17.59 -11.10
C LYS A 152 21.49 -16.99 -12.02
N ILE A 153 21.15 -15.96 -12.80
CA ILE A 153 22.09 -15.24 -13.69
C ILE A 153 23.16 -14.51 -12.87
N VAL A 154 22.82 -14.04 -11.66
CA VAL A 154 23.79 -13.44 -10.73
C VAL A 154 24.71 -14.50 -10.09
N THR A 155 24.21 -15.72 -9.83
CA THR A 155 25.00 -16.78 -9.20
C THR A 155 25.80 -17.65 -10.18
N GLU A 156 25.34 -17.78 -11.42
CA GLU A 156 25.96 -18.61 -12.45
C GLU A 156 26.15 -17.74 -13.69
N GLY A 157 27.38 -17.27 -13.91
CA GLY A 157 27.72 -16.53 -15.12
C GLY A 157 27.24 -17.28 -16.37
N ILE A 158 26.42 -16.58 -17.16
CA ILE A 158 25.99 -16.84 -18.55
C ILE A 158 26.13 -18.30 -19.03
N GLU A 159 25.01 -19.04 -19.09
CA GLU A 159 24.74 -20.00 -20.18
C GLU A 159 23.22 -20.10 -20.48
N PRO A 160 22.78 -19.99 -21.75
CA PRO A 160 21.38 -19.75 -22.10
C PRO A 160 20.60 -21.04 -22.38
N ALA A 161 20.04 -21.66 -21.34
CA ALA A 161 19.22 -22.87 -21.47
C ALA A 161 17.72 -22.62 -21.77
N LEU A 162 17.32 -21.46 -22.33
CA LEU A 162 15.90 -21.05 -22.39
C LEU A 162 15.28 -20.84 -23.78
N ASP A 163 15.98 -21.11 -24.87
CA ASP A 163 15.40 -20.92 -26.22
C ASP A 163 14.34 -21.99 -26.57
N ASN A 164 14.38 -23.16 -25.92
CA ASN A 164 13.57 -24.31 -26.30
C ASN A 164 12.16 -24.42 -25.67
N THR A 165 11.80 -23.59 -24.68
CA THR A 165 10.46 -23.69 -24.02
C THR A 165 9.44 -22.68 -24.52
N ILE A 166 9.89 -21.55 -25.08
CA ILE A 166 9.01 -20.53 -25.68
C ILE A 166 8.42 -21.01 -27.02
N SER A 167 9.12 -21.90 -27.73
CA SER A 167 8.68 -22.46 -29.02
C SER A 167 7.38 -23.28 -28.92
N VAL A 168 7.21 -24.06 -27.85
CA VAL A 168 6.05 -24.95 -27.67
C VAL A 168 4.75 -24.17 -27.45
N PHE A 169 4.79 -23.11 -26.64
CA PHE A 169 3.61 -22.27 -26.40
C PHE A 169 3.27 -21.38 -27.60
N ARG A 170 4.27 -20.88 -28.34
CA ARG A 170 4.05 -20.04 -29.53
C ARG A 170 3.29 -20.78 -30.63
N GLY A 171 3.52 -22.09 -30.80
CA GLY A 171 2.80 -22.92 -31.77
C GLY A 171 1.30 -23.07 -31.47
N GLN A 172 0.94 -23.25 -30.20
CA GLN A 172 -0.47 -23.45 -29.81
C GLN A 172 -1.29 -22.15 -29.90
N PHE A 173 -0.72 -21.00 -29.51
CA PHE A 173 -1.40 -19.71 -29.66
C PHE A 173 -1.61 -19.31 -31.12
N ARG A 174 -0.69 -19.66 -32.03
CA ARG A 174 -0.83 -19.38 -33.47
C ARG A 174 -2.01 -20.17 -34.07
N ASN A 175 -2.15 -21.44 -33.70
CA ASN A 175 -3.28 -22.29 -34.11
C ASN A 175 -4.63 -21.81 -33.57
N ILE A 176 -4.68 -21.35 -32.32
CA ILE A 176 -5.89 -20.76 -31.74
C ILE A 176 -6.25 -19.44 -32.46
N SER A 177 -5.26 -18.59 -32.77
CA SER A 177 -5.50 -17.34 -33.51
C SER A 177 -6.00 -17.57 -34.94
N ASN A 178 -5.52 -18.62 -35.60
CA ASN A 178 -5.93 -18.97 -36.97
C ASN A 178 -7.35 -19.55 -37.00
N ARG A 179 -7.70 -20.38 -36.02
CA ARG A 179 -9.09 -20.85 -35.82
C ARG A 179 -10.05 -19.71 -35.52
N LEU A 180 -9.65 -18.75 -34.67
CA LEU A 180 -10.46 -17.57 -34.37
C LEU A 180 -10.62 -16.66 -35.60
N ARG A 181 -9.57 -16.51 -36.43
CA ARG A 181 -9.66 -15.80 -37.72
C ARG A 181 -10.57 -16.47 -38.74
N GLN A 182 -10.61 -17.81 -38.82
CA GLN A 182 -11.56 -18.52 -39.67
C GLN A 182 -13.01 -18.33 -39.21
N ILE A 183 -13.25 -18.29 -37.90
CA ILE A 183 -14.60 -18.06 -37.34
C ILE A 183 -15.05 -16.60 -37.55
N TRP A 184 -14.13 -15.63 -37.49
CA TRP A 184 -14.45 -14.21 -37.68
C TRP A 184 -14.36 -13.72 -39.13
N GLY A 185 -13.65 -14.43 -40.01
CA GLY A 185 -13.55 -14.08 -41.43
C GLY A 185 -14.87 -14.27 -42.22
N HIS A 186 -15.81 -15.05 -41.69
CA HIS A 186 -17.10 -15.30 -42.32
C HIS A 186 -18.20 -14.29 -41.93
N MET A 187 -17.90 -13.32 -41.06
CA MET A 187 -18.87 -12.37 -40.49
C MET A 187 -18.56 -10.90 -40.82
N SER A 188 -17.77 -10.65 -41.88
CA SER A 188 -17.34 -9.31 -42.30
C SER A 188 -17.74 -8.96 -43.74
N ALA A 189 -18.76 -9.60 -44.30
CA ALA A 189 -19.22 -9.31 -45.66
C ALA A 189 -20.27 -8.19 -45.76
N ASP A 190 -20.99 -7.84 -44.68
CA ASP A 190 -22.09 -6.86 -44.78
C ASP A 190 -22.10 -5.86 -43.61
N HIS A 191 -21.28 -4.81 -43.67
CA HIS A 191 -21.69 -3.49 -43.20
C HIS A 191 -20.70 -2.38 -43.59
N GLU A 192 -20.99 -1.68 -44.68
CA GLU A 192 -20.37 -0.39 -44.99
C GLU A 192 -21.05 0.68 -44.12
N PHE A 193 -20.42 1.09 -43.01
CA PHE A 193 -20.86 2.26 -42.24
C PHE A 193 -20.10 3.50 -42.71
N ARG A 194 -20.73 4.28 -43.59
CA ARG A 194 -20.32 5.64 -43.97
C ARG A 194 -20.36 6.56 -42.75
N LEU A 195 -19.20 6.96 -42.24
CA LEU A 195 -19.07 8.09 -41.32
C LEU A 195 -19.12 9.40 -42.13
N LYS A 196 -20.27 10.10 -42.10
CA LYS A 196 -20.32 11.51 -42.45
C LYS A 196 -19.78 12.32 -41.26
N LEU A 197 -18.62 12.94 -41.45
CA LEU A 197 -18.16 14.06 -40.64
C LEU A 197 -18.92 15.31 -41.09
N ALA A 198 -19.58 15.99 -40.16
CA ALA A 198 -20.05 17.35 -40.36
C ALA A 198 -19.21 18.29 -39.48
N ALA A 199 -18.63 19.29 -40.14
CA ALA A 199 -18.16 20.52 -39.53
C ALA A 199 -19.34 21.40 -39.11
#